data_AF-A0A7R7J8Q7-F1
#
_entry.id   AF-A0A7R7J8Q7-F1
#
_cell.length_a   1.000
_cell.length_b   1.000
_cell.length_c   1.000
_cell.angle_alpha   90.00
_cell.angle_beta   90.00
_cell.angle_gamma   90.00
#
_symmetry.space_group_name_H-M   'P 1'
#
loop_
_entity.id
_entity.type
_entity.pdbx_description
1 polymer ?
#
loop_
_entity_poly.entity_id
_entity_poly.type
_entity_poly.pdbx_seq_one_letter_code
_entity_poly.pdbx_strand_id
1 'polypeptide(L)'
;MKNLIIGLFLVFLFSCSLADSSAPLAAKETNACQEAANSILGELDEASVKTLQETKKEELGKFHFSWGMGIRNSLGLWQEKSEIRLSCANEIGQDDIHADNASGIIMEKVWALVNNGS
;
A
#
# COMPACT_ATOMS: atom_id res chain seq x y z
N MET A 1 -34.75 11.26 55.41
CA MET A 1 -34.25 10.02 56.04
C MET A 1 -33.05 9.58 55.20
N LYS A 2 -31.80 9.76 55.67
CA LYS A 2 -30.98 8.72 56.36
C LYS A 2 -30.83 7.50 55.43
N ASN A 3 -29.68 7.11 54.84
CA ASN A 3 -28.27 7.04 55.28
C ASN A 3 -27.37 6.95 54.01
N LEU A 4 -26.15 7.50 53.88
CA LEU A 4 -24.84 7.14 54.47
C LEU A 4 -24.55 5.63 54.53
N ILE A 5 -23.31 5.20 54.25
CA ILE A 5 -22.92 3.96 53.52
C ILE A 5 -21.55 4.17 52.86
N ILE A 6 -20.57 4.65 53.66
CA ILE A 6 -19.13 4.78 53.40
C ILE A 6 -18.50 3.43 53.02
N GLY A 7 -17.84 3.36 51.85
CA GLY A 7 -17.00 2.24 51.43
C GLY A 7 -15.60 2.73 51.07
N LEU A 8 -14.73 2.76 52.08
CA LEU A 8 -13.29 3.05 52.04
C LEU A 8 -12.52 1.79 51.59
N PHE A 9 -11.31 1.99 51.03
CA PHE A 9 -10.29 1.00 50.62
C PHE A 9 -10.45 0.46 49.17
N LEU A 10 -9.47 0.54 48.27
CA LEU A 10 -8.01 0.43 48.42
C LEU A 10 -7.30 1.30 47.37
N VAL A 11 -6.32 2.08 47.85
CA VAL A 11 -5.26 2.66 47.02
C VAL A 11 -4.33 1.52 46.60
N PHE A 12 -4.32 1.16 45.33
CA PHE A 12 -3.20 0.44 44.72
C PHE A 12 -2.35 1.47 43.97
N LEU A 13 -1.36 2.01 44.67
CA LEU A 13 -0.19 2.59 44.06
C LEU A 13 0.71 1.42 43.62
N PHE A 14 0.65 1.07 42.34
CA PHE A 14 1.75 0.38 41.69
C PHE A 14 2.12 1.11 40.41
N SER A 15 3.32 1.68 40.46
CA SER A 15 4.01 2.40 39.41
C SER A 15 4.08 1.59 38.12
N CYS A 16 3.81 2.24 36.99
CA CYS A 16 4.77 2.36 35.90
C CYS A 16 4.25 3.38 34.90
N SER A 17 4.82 4.58 34.92
CA SER A 17 4.91 5.39 33.72
C SER A 17 5.71 4.60 32.69
N LEU A 18 5.02 3.98 31.75
CA LEU A 18 5.52 3.82 30.40
C LEU A 18 4.51 4.49 29.50
N ALA A 19 4.70 5.80 29.35
CA ALA A 19 4.44 6.41 28.06
C ALA A 19 5.38 5.71 27.08
N ASP A 20 4.92 4.63 26.47
CA ASP A 20 5.47 4.19 25.19
C ASP A 20 4.47 4.64 24.12
N SER A 21 4.67 5.89 23.69
CA SER A 21 4.19 6.37 22.40
C SER A 21 4.96 5.64 21.31
N SER A 22 4.59 4.39 21.09
CA SER A 22 4.88 3.68 19.86
C SER A 22 3.63 2.89 19.49
N ALA A 23 2.52 3.63 19.31
CA ALA A 23 1.51 3.16 18.38
C ALA A 23 2.27 2.85 17.09
N PRO A 24 2.28 1.60 16.59
CA PRO A 24 2.79 1.36 15.26
C PRO A 24 2.02 2.31 14.35
N LEU A 25 2.71 3.07 13.48
CA LEU A 25 2.07 3.66 12.32
C LEU A 25 1.17 2.57 11.77
N ALA A 26 -0.15 2.77 11.84
CA ALA A 26 -1.12 1.78 11.44
C ALA A 26 -0.68 1.26 10.07
N ALA A 27 -0.21 0.01 10.03
CA ALA A 27 0.21 -0.60 8.78
C ALA A 27 -1.02 -0.53 7.88
N LYS A 28 -0.96 0.32 6.86
CA LYS A 28 -2.04 0.41 5.87
C LYS A 28 -2.15 -1.01 5.31
N GLU A 29 -3.25 -1.70 5.60
CA GLU A 29 -3.54 -3.05 5.10
C GLU A 29 -3.12 -3.11 3.62
N THR A 30 -2.06 -3.87 3.33
CA THR A 30 -1.55 -4.02 1.97
C THR A 30 -2.27 -5.18 1.31
N ASN A 31 -2.77 -4.97 0.09
CA ASN A 31 -3.28 -6.05 -0.75
C ASN A 31 -2.21 -6.46 -1.78
N ALA A 32 -2.45 -7.55 -2.50
CA ALA A 32 -1.48 -8.07 -3.49
C ALA A 32 -1.14 -7.04 -4.59
N CYS A 33 -2.07 -6.17 -4.99
CA CYS A 33 -1.79 -5.10 -5.95
C CYS A 33 -0.79 -4.06 -5.39
N GLN A 34 -0.95 -3.69 -4.11
CA GLN A 34 -0.04 -2.79 -3.41
C GLN A 34 1.31 -3.42 -3.13
N GLU A 35 1.35 -4.71 -2.77
CA GLU A 35 2.59 -5.46 -2.55
C GLU A 35 3.40 -5.59 -3.83
N ALA A 36 2.75 -5.84 -4.97
CA ALA A 36 3.41 -5.83 -6.27
C ALA A 36 4.07 -4.48 -6.59
N ALA A 37 3.39 -3.37 -6.31
CA ALA A 37 3.96 -2.03 -6.48
C ALA A 37 5.16 -1.79 -5.54
N ASN A 38 5.07 -2.22 -4.28
CA ASN A 38 6.19 -2.11 -3.33
C ASN A 38 7.40 -2.96 -3.76
N SER A 39 7.17 -4.16 -4.29
CA SER A 39 8.24 -5.03 -4.81
C SER A 39 8.96 -4.37 -5.99
N ILE A 40 8.20 -3.84 -6.96
CA ILE A 40 8.79 -3.14 -8.11
C ILE A 40 9.58 -1.92 -7.65
N LEU A 41 9.06 -1.13 -6.71
CA LEU A 41 9.78 0.01 -6.15
C LEU A 41 11.13 -0.40 -5.54
N GLY A 42 11.17 -1.51 -4.81
CA GLY A 42 12.40 -2.05 -4.22
C GLY A 42 13.45 -2.52 -5.23
N GLU A 43 13.05 -2.73 -6.49
CA GLU A 43 13.92 -3.16 -7.59
C GLU A 43 14.36 -1.99 -8.50
N LEU A 44 13.79 -0.80 -8.35
CA LEU A 44 14.16 0.35 -9.17
C LEU A 44 15.56 0.85 -8.82
N ASP A 45 16.36 1.11 -9.84
CA ASP A 45 17.61 1.85 -9.69
C ASP A 45 17.36 3.36 -9.53
N GLU A 46 18.39 4.10 -9.10
CA GLU A 46 18.31 5.55 -8.89
C GLU A 46 17.88 6.31 -10.16
N ALA A 47 18.31 5.85 -11.33
CA ALA A 47 17.97 6.46 -12.61
C ALA A 47 16.47 6.30 -12.95
N SER A 48 15.90 5.13 -12.67
CA SER A 48 14.48 4.84 -12.85
C SER A 48 13.63 5.62 -11.85
N VAL A 49 14.05 5.69 -10.59
CA VAL A 49 13.40 6.54 -9.57
C VAL A 49 13.38 8.00 -10.03
N LYS A 50 14.53 8.54 -10.47
CA LYS A 50 14.61 9.92 -10.98
C LYS A 50 13.71 10.13 -12.19
N THR A 51 13.68 9.18 -13.12
CA THR A 51 12.77 9.21 -14.28
C THR A 51 11.31 9.32 -13.84
N LEU A 52 10.90 8.58 -12.81
CA LEU A 52 9.54 8.63 -12.26
C LEU A 52 9.24 9.92 -11.49
N GLN A 53 10.22 10.52 -10.81
CA GLN A 53 10.08 11.84 -10.16
C GLN A 53 9.90 12.97 -11.20
N GLU A 54 10.56 12.86 -12.36
CA GLU A 54 10.47 13.84 -13.44
C GLU A 54 9.24 13.61 -14.36
N THR A 55 8.63 12.43 -14.30
CA THR A 55 7.45 12.09 -15.10
C THR A 55 6.16 12.56 -14.41
N LYS A 56 5.31 13.29 -15.12
CA LYS A 56 3.95 13.60 -14.64
C LYS A 56 3.06 12.36 -14.68
N LYS A 57 2.12 12.25 -13.75
CA LYS A 57 1.21 11.10 -13.67
C LYS A 57 0.51 10.81 -15.00
N GLU A 58 0.03 11.84 -15.69
CA GLU A 58 -0.71 11.72 -16.95
C GLU A 58 0.15 11.20 -18.11
N GLU A 59 1.48 11.22 -17.96
CA GLU A 59 2.43 10.77 -18.97
C GLU A 59 2.90 9.33 -18.76
N LEU A 60 2.51 8.66 -17.66
CA LEU A 60 2.90 7.28 -17.38
C LEU A 60 2.51 6.30 -18.49
N GLY A 61 1.43 6.59 -19.23
CA GLY A 61 0.99 5.81 -20.38
C GLY A 61 2.06 5.66 -21.48
N LYS A 62 3.05 6.58 -21.56
CA LYS A 62 4.18 6.49 -22.50
C LYS A 62 5.02 5.23 -22.26
N PHE A 63 5.02 4.68 -21.04
CA PHE A 63 5.77 3.48 -20.68
C PHE A 63 4.95 2.18 -20.83
N HIS A 64 3.74 2.24 -21.38
CA HIS A 64 2.85 1.09 -21.51
C HIS A 64 3.47 -0.10 -22.28
N PHE A 65 4.17 0.18 -23.37
CA PHE A 65 4.81 -0.85 -24.21
C PHE A 65 6.21 -1.24 -23.75
N SER A 66 6.85 -0.44 -22.89
CA SER A 66 8.15 -0.76 -22.30
C SER A 66 7.94 -1.38 -20.92
N TRP A 67 7.86 -0.55 -19.89
CA TRP A 67 7.77 -0.98 -18.49
C TRP A 67 6.47 -1.72 -18.18
N GLY A 68 5.33 -1.22 -18.67
CA GLY A 68 4.04 -1.90 -18.49
C GLY A 68 4.02 -3.29 -19.11
N MET A 69 4.78 -3.52 -20.19
CA MET A 69 4.94 -4.83 -20.81
C MET A 69 5.77 -5.77 -19.95
N GLY A 70 6.85 -5.25 -19.37
CA GLY A 70 7.63 -5.98 -18.38
C GLY A 70 6.78 -6.45 -17.20
N ILE A 71 6.04 -5.52 -16.58
CA ILE A 71 5.20 -5.79 -15.39
C ILE A 71 4.19 -6.91 -15.65
N ARG A 72 3.40 -6.82 -16.73
CA ARG A 72 2.35 -7.84 -16.99
C ARG A 72 2.91 -9.22 -17.27
N ASN A 73 4.11 -9.28 -17.85
CA ASN A 73 4.77 -10.54 -18.16
C ASN A 73 5.50 -11.13 -16.93
N SER A 74 6.12 -10.30 -16.08
CA SER A 74 6.86 -10.76 -14.91
C SER A 74 5.96 -11.17 -13.75
N LEU A 75 4.83 -10.49 -13.55
CA LEU A 75 3.90 -10.76 -12.45
C LEU A 75 2.84 -11.81 -12.78
N GLY A 76 2.91 -12.45 -13.95
CA GLY A 76 1.93 -13.44 -14.36
C GLY A 76 0.50 -12.90 -14.51
N LEU A 77 0.34 -11.62 -14.88
CA LEU A 77 -0.98 -10.99 -14.96
C LEU A 77 -1.88 -11.62 -16.03
N TRP A 78 -1.30 -12.31 -17.01
CA TRP A 78 -2.04 -13.06 -18.04
C TRP A 78 -2.65 -14.36 -17.55
N GLN A 79 -2.24 -14.85 -16.37
CA GLN A 79 -2.74 -16.12 -15.86
C GLN A 79 -4.22 -16.00 -15.49
N GLU A 80 -4.96 -17.08 -15.73
CA GLU A 80 -6.32 -17.21 -15.21
C GLU A 80 -6.30 -17.05 -13.70
N LYS A 81 -7.20 -16.22 -13.17
CA LYS A 81 -7.32 -15.93 -11.74
C LYS A 81 -6.03 -15.42 -11.08
N SER A 82 -5.18 -14.70 -11.82
CA SER A 82 -4.01 -14.00 -11.25
C SER A 82 -4.43 -13.17 -10.03
N GLU A 83 -3.93 -13.53 -8.85
CA GLU A 83 -4.30 -12.90 -7.58
C GLU A 83 -3.98 -11.40 -7.55
N ILE A 84 -2.85 -11.01 -8.15
CA ILE A 84 -2.46 -9.60 -8.28
C ILE A 84 -3.46 -8.85 -9.15
N ARG A 85 -3.85 -9.42 -10.30
CA ARG A 85 -4.80 -8.80 -11.24
C ARG A 85 -6.18 -8.64 -10.61
N LEU A 86 -6.68 -9.69 -9.94
CA LEU A 86 -7.94 -9.65 -9.20
C LEU A 86 -7.86 -8.65 -8.05
N SER A 87 -6.74 -8.59 -7.32
CA SER A 87 -6.53 -7.58 -6.29
C SER A 87 -6.56 -6.16 -6.86
N CYS A 88 -5.99 -5.91 -8.03
CA CYS A 88 -6.06 -4.60 -8.68
C CYS A 88 -7.48 -4.29 -9.20
N ALA A 89 -8.22 -5.28 -9.69
CA ALA A 89 -9.62 -5.14 -10.10
C ALA A 89 -10.50 -4.70 -8.92
N ASN A 90 -10.33 -5.33 -7.75
CA ASN A 90 -11.08 -5.01 -6.54
C ASN A 90 -10.92 -3.55 -6.09
N GLU A 91 -9.74 -2.93 -6.29
CA GLU A 91 -9.52 -1.53 -5.93
C GLU A 91 -10.38 -0.55 -6.73
N ILE A 92 -10.81 -0.95 -7.93
CA ILE A 92 -11.68 -0.15 -8.80
C ILE A 92 -13.12 -0.70 -8.87
N GLY A 93 -13.47 -1.61 -7.96
CA GLY A 93 -14.81 -2.19 -7.85
C GLY A 93 -15.20 -3.12 -9.01
N GLN A 94 -14.21 -3.81 -9.61
CA GLN A 94 -14.44 -4.79 -10.67
C GLN A 94 -14.03 -6.19 -10.20
N ASP A 95 -14.73 -7.22 -10.68
CA ASP A 95 -14.41 -8.61 -10.36
C ASP A 95 -13.10 -9.07 -11.01
N ASP A 96 -12.81 -8.57 -12.21
CA ASP A 96 -11.57 -8.83 -12.95
C ASP A 96 -11.29 -7.75 -13.99
N ILE A 97 -10.04 -7.62 -14.42
CA ILE A 97 -9.59 -6.65 -15.43
C ILE A 97 -8.58 -7.26 -16.40
N HIS A 98 -8.36 -6.59 -17.55
CA HIS A 98 -7.30 -6.97 -18.48
C HIS A 98 -5.90 -6.76 -17.87
N ALA A 99 -4.93 -7.60 -18.24
CA ALA A 99 -3.55 -7.51 -17.73
C ALA A 99 -2.90 -6.14 -18.00
N ASP A 100 -3.23 -5.50 -19.13
CA ASP A 100 -2.77 -4.14 -19.42
C ASP A 100 -3.29 -3.12 -18.40
N ASN A 101 -4.56 -3.20 -18.03
CA ASN A 101 -5.17 -2.31 -17.04
C ASN A 101 -4.52 -2.51 -15.67
N ALA A 102 -4.33 -3.77 -15.26
CA ALA A 102 -3.65 -4.10 -14.00
C ALA A 102 -2.21 -3.57 -13.98
N SER A 103 -1.45 -3.73 -15.06
CA SER A 103 -0.10 -3.17 -15.15
C SER A 103 -0.09 -1.64 -15.05
N GLY A 104 -1.07 -0.96 -15.64
CA GLY A 104 -1.23 0.49 -15.54
C GLY A 104 -1.50 0.95 -14.10
N ILE A 105 -2.41 0.27 -13.39
CA ILE A 105 -2.69 0.53 -11.97
C ILE A 105 -1.42 0.37 -11.12
N ILE A 106 -0.66 -0.70 -11.34
CA ILE A 106 0.60 -0.94 -10.62
C ILE A 106 1.62 0.16 -10.93
N MET A 107 1.78 0.58 -12.19
CA MET A 107 2.66 1.71 -12.55
C MET A 107 2.26 3.01 -11.84
N GLU A 108 0.97 3.33 -11.80
CA GLU A 108 0.46 4.50 -11.08
C GLU A 108 0.77 4.43 -9.58
N LYS A 109 0.65 3.25 -8.96
CA LYS A 109 1.00 3.04 -7.56
C LYS A 109 2.49 3.24 -7.31
N VAL A 110 3.36 2.65 -8.14
CA VAL A 110 4.81 2.84 -8.02
C VAL A 110 5.18 4.31 -8.15
N TRP A 111 4.62 5.00 -9.14
CA TRP A 111 4.81 6.45 -9.30
C TRP A 111 4.36 7.24 -8.07
N ALA A 112 3.20 6.91 -7.49
CA ALA A 112 2.71 7.56 -6.28
C ALA A 112 3.61 7.30 -5.07
N LEU A 113 4.17 6.09 -4.93
CA LEU A 113 5.11 5.77 -3.85
C LEU A 113 6.41 6.59 -3.98
N VAL A 114 6.95 6.72 -5.19
CA VAL A 114 8.15 7.53 -5.48
C VAL A 114 7.91 9.01 -5.16
N ASN A 115 6.76 9.56 -5.54
CA ASN A 115 6.50 11.00 -5.47
C ASN A 115 5.87 11.47 -4.14
N ASN A 116 5.18 10.59 -3.41
CA ASN A 116 4.55 10.94 -2.12
C ASN A 116 5.35 10.47 -0.90
N GLY A 117 6.39 9.65 -1.10
CA GLY A 117 7.32 9.18 -0.05
C GLY A 117 8.63 9.96 0.04
N SER A 118 8.77 11.05 -0.74
CA SER A 118 9.93 11.97 -0.74
C SER A 118 9.69 13.17 0.17
#